data_AF-A0A524KYZ4-F1
#
_entry.id   AF-A0A524KYZ4-F1
#
_cell.length_a   1.000
_cell.length_b   1.000
_cell.length_c   1.000
_cell.angle_alpha   90.00
_cell.angle_beta   90.00
_cell.angle_gamma   90.00
#
_symmetry.space_group_name_H-M   'P 1'
#
loop_
_entity.id
_entity.type
_entity.pdbx_description
1 polymer ?
#
loop_
_entity_poly.entity_id
_entity_poly.type
_entity_poly.pdbx_seq_one_letter_code
_entity_poly.pdbx_strand_id
1 'polypeptide(L)'
;MFKKALIRGGYIFLIGILMLALTWGPGEIWQWDILTLMGTMTVILFFCRLLPPGLVLVVCLFIAVATPWLRAGIDFAAVWGGPFVQVPILSQFFPGILIDAGSEFKVIWKLQDVLLGFLFTGYFPLMPWSLFPLVGVVIGRRIVSGRIQNDLPFLMIIGGLFACLGLGGAYASLFRPGSSIISDFISPLSIFPDSFTMISLQMGMALIVFSSLHFFYDVRKRDSSRVSFLVRLYVRSSRFSLTFYFLHYLMIGWPLMIVAQITGRDAISALMGPFPALLSGLAALALLEVLLLLWEKHGSKYSLEWWLTAITSHLTKR
;
A
#
# COMPACT_ATOMS: atom_id res chain seq x y z
N MET A 1 -12.20 24.50 -1.47
CA MET A 1 -11.27 23.43 -1.04
C MET A 1 -11.66 22.04 -1.56
N PHE A 2 -12.94 21.65 -1.50
CA PHE A 2 -13.40 20.33 -1.99
C PHE A 2 -13.03 20.06 -3.46
N LYS A 3 -13.27 21.03 -4.35
CA LYS A 3 -12.87 20.98 -5.77
C LYS A 3 -11.41 20.53 -5.96
N LYS A 4 -10.47 21.03 -5.14
CA LYS A 4 -9.06 20.64 -5.19
C LYS A 4 -8.85 19.17 -4.80
N ALA A 5 -9.52 18.71 -3.74
CA ALA A 5 -9.44 17.32 -3.30
C ALA A 5 -10.02 16.37 -4.35
N LEU A 6 -11.16 16.73 -4.96
CA LEU A 6 -11.79 15.96 -6.02
C LEU A 6 -10.90 15.85 -7.27
N ILE A 7 -10.32 16.96 -7.73
CA ILE A 7 -9.39 16.96 -8.87
C ILE A 7 -8.16 16.10 -8.57
N ARG A 8 -7.56 16.27 -7.39
CA ARG A 8 -6.35 15.52 -7.02
C ARG A 8 -6.63 14.03 -6.86
N GLY A 9 -7.71 13.67 -6.17
CA GLY A 9 -8.13 12.29 -5.99
C GLY A 9 -8.48 11.61 -7.31
N GLY A 10 -9.27 12.28 -8.15
CA GLY A 10 -9.61 11.78 -9.49
C GLY A 10 -8.39 11.62 -10.39
N TYR A 11 -7.45 12.56 -10.37
CA TYR A 11 -6.21 12.44 -11.13
C TYR A 11 -5.38 11.22 -10.70
N ILE A 12 -5.14 11.05 -9.39
CA ILE A 12 -4.36 9.91 -8.87
C ILE A 12 -5.06 8.58 -9.21
N PHE A 13 -6.38 8.54 -9.07
CA PHE A 13 -7.18 7.36 -9.44
C PHE A 13 -7.01 7.00 -10.92
N LEU A 14 -7.19 7.98 -11.82
CA LEU A 14 -7.07 7.76 -13.27
C LEU A 14 -5.65 7.39 -13.70
N ILE A 15 -4.63 7.98 -13.08
CA ILE A 15 -3.24 7.58 -13.30
C ILE A 15 -3.00 6.14 -12.85
N GLY A 16 -3.62 5.68 -11.77
CA GLY A 16 -3.61 4.27 -11.37
C GLY A 16 -4.17 3.34 -12.45
N ILE A 17 -5.34 3.66 -12.98
CA ILE A 17 -5.95 2.89 -14.09
C ILE A 17 -5.07 2.89 -15.34
N LEU A 18 -4.52 4.05 -15.70
CA LEU A 18 -3.60 4.17 -16.85
C LEU A 18 -2.32 3.37 -16.63
N MET A 19 -1.75 3.43 -15.44
CA MET A 19 -0.56 2.66 -15.08
C MET A 19 -0.80 1.17 -15.26
N LEU A 20 -1.92 0.65 -14.73
CA LEU A 20 -2.31 -0.75 -14.89
C LEU A 20 -2.47 -1.14 -16.36
N ALA A 21 -3.16 -0.31 -17.15
CA ALA A 21 -3.37 -0.55 -18.57
C ALA A 21 -2.05 -0.63 -19.35
N LEU A 22 -1.07 0.20 -18.99
CA LEU A 22 0.25 0.24 -19.62
C LEU A 22 1.16 -0.89 -19.13
N THR A 23 1.07 -1.28 -17.87
CA THR A 23 1.94 -2.30 -17.28
C THR A 23 1.49 -3.71 -17.63
N TRP A 24 0.19 -4.01 -17.51
CA TRP A 24 -0.36 -5.37 -17.64
C TRP A 24 -1.36 -5.52 -18.79
N GLY A 25 -1.71 -4.42 -19.45
CA GLY A 25 -2.68 -4.39 -20.53
C GLY A 25 -4.08 -3.97 -20.06
N PRO A 26 -4.97 -3.60 -21.01
CA PRO A 26 -6.29 -3.09 -20.70
C PRO A 26 -7.17 -4.11 -19.98
N GLY A 27 -6.91 -5.42 -20.12
CA GLY A 27 -7.68 -6.47 -19.44
C GLY A 27 -7.57 -6.44 -17.92
N GLU A 28 -6.46 -5.93 -17.37
CA GLU A 28 -6.10 -6.02 -15.95
C GLU A 28 -6.34 -4.72 -15.15
N ILE A 29 -6.99 -3.72 -15.75
CA ILE A 29 -7.17 -2.40 -15.11
C ILE A 29 -8.01 -2.44 -13.82
N TRP A 30 -8.78 -3.51 -13.62
CA TRP A 30 -9.61 -3.71 -12.43
C TRP A 30 -8.98 -4.66 -11.41
N GLN A 31 -7.65 -4.82 -11.42
CA GLN A 31 -6.94 -5.50 -10.33
C GLN A 31 -6.84 -4.63 -9.05
N TRP A 32 -7.14 -3.33 -9.18
CA TRP A 32 -7.19 -2.34 -8.09
C TRP A 32 -5.84 -2.09 -7.42
N ASP A 33 -5.03 -1.28 -8.09
CA ASP A 33 -3.75 -0.82 -7.58
C ASP A 33 -3.88 0.20 -6.43
N ILE A 34 -2.81 0.36 -5.63
CA ILE A 34 -2.75 1.32 -4.53
C ILE A 34 -3.01 2.77 -4.96
N LEU A 35 -2.71 3.16 -6.20
CA LEU A 35 -3.04 4.50 -6.70
C LEU A 35 -4.56 4.72 -6.74
N THR A 36 -5.36 3.71 -7.09
CA THR A 36 -6.83 3.81 -7.08
C THR A 36 -7.38 3.98 -5.67
N LEU A 37 -6.79 3.26 -4.70
CA LEU A 37 -7.07 3.45 -3.28
C LEU A 37 -6.69 4.86 -2.81
N MET A 38 -5.47 5.32 -3.09
CA MET A 38 -5.00 6.65 -2.68
C MET A 38 -5.82 7.78 -3.29
N GLY A 39 -6.22 7.66 -4.55
CA GLY A 39 -7.10 8.61 -5.22
C GLY A 39 -8.46 8.71 -4.52
N THR A 40 -9.06 7.55 -4.22
CA THR A 40 -10.33 7.45 -3.48
C THR A 40 -10.20 8.04 -2.07
N MET A 41 -9.16 7.64 -1.34
CA MET A 41 -8.92 8.09 0.02
C MET A 41 -8.61 9.59 0.08
N THR A 42 -7.99 10.18 -0.94
CA THR A 42 -7.80 11.65 -1.00
C THR A 42 -9.13 12.40 -0.91
N VAL A 43 -10.19 11.86 -1.52
CA VAL A 43 -11.54 12.44 -1.45
C VAL A 43 -12.20 12.13 -0.10
N ILE A 44 -12.10 10.89 0.39
CA ILE A 44 -12.70 10.50 1.69
C ILE A 44 -12.07 11.29 2.84
N LEU A 45 -10.74 11.43 2.86
CA LEU A 45 -10.01 12.16 3.89
C LEU A 45 -10.36 13.65 3.91
N PHE A 46 -10.85 14.22 2.80
CA PHE A 46 -11.40 15.58 2.80
C PHE A 46 -12.59 15.72 3.76
N PHE A 47 -13.42 14.69 3.89
CA PHE A 47 -14.54 14.67 4.82
C PHE A 47 -14.09 14.28 6.22
N CYS A 48 -13.17 13.31 6.36
CA CYS A 48 -12.60 12.95 7.66
C CYS A 48 -11.92 14.13 8.36
N ARG A 49 -11.38 15.10 7.59
CA ARG A 49 -10.79 16.32 8.16
C ARG A 49 -11.79 17.18 8.94
N LEU A 50 -13.09 17.02 8.69
CA LEU A 50 -14.19 17.71 9.39
C LEU A 50 -14.60 16.99 10.67
N LEU A 51 -14.21 15.74 10.85
CA LEU A 51 -14.59 14.90 11.99
C LEU A 51 -13.57 15.02 13.13
N PRO A 52 -13.98 14.95 14.41
CA PRO A 52 -13.05 14.80 15.52
C PRO A 52 -12.15 13.57 15.37
N PRO A 53 -10.88 13.60 15.82
CA PRO A 53 -9.97 12.46 15.69
C PRO A 53 -10.53 11.16 16.30
N GLY A 54 -11.23 11.26 17.43
CA GLY A 54 -11.88 10.10 18.07
C GLY A 54 -12.93 9.45 17.18
N LEU A 55 -13.73 10.22 16.43
CA LEU A 55 -14.71 9.68 15.50
C LEU A 55 -14.04 8.97 14.31
N VAL A 56 -12.92 9.49 13.81
CA VAL A 56 -12.13 8.81 12.77
C VAL A 56 -11.60 7.46 13.29
N LEU A 57 -11.15 7.39 14.54
CA LEU A 57 -10.71 6.12 15.16
C LEU A 57 -11.88 5.14 15.35
N VAL A 58 -13.08 5.62 15.68
CA VAL A 58 -14.29 4.77 15.73
C VAL A 58 -14.61 4.21 14.34
N VAL A 59 -14.47 5.01 13.28
CA VAL A 59 -14.60 4.53 11.89
C VAL A 59 -13.55 3.48 11.57
N CYS A 60 -12.28 3.67 11.97
CA CYS A 60 -11.25 2.65 11.81
C CYS A 60 -11.62 1.34 12.53
N LEU A 61 -12.09 1.42 13.78
CA LEU A 61 -12.52 0.25 14.55
C LEU A 61 -13.68 -0.47 13.84
N PHE A 62 -14.67 0.28 13.35
CA PHE A 62 -15.77 -0.28 12.58
C PHE A 62 -15.28 -1.00 11.33
N ILE A 63 -14.39 -0.39 10.54
CA ILE A 63 -13.82 -1.03 9.35
C ILE A 63 -13.06 -2.31 9.74
N ALA A 64 -12.22 -2.27 10.77
CA ALA A 64 -11.43 -3.43 11.19
C ALA A 64 -12.30 -4.60 11.66
N VAL A 65 -13.41 -4.33 12.35
CA VAL A 65 -14.34 -5.36 12.85
C VAL A 65 -15.31 -5.83 11.77
N ALA A 66 -15.82 -4.94 10.93
CA ALA A 66 -16.80 -5.28 9.90
C ALA A 66 -16.15 -5.98 8.70
N THR A 67 -14.89 -5.69 8.36
CA THR A 67 -14.25 -6.22 7.13
C THR A 67 -14.26 -7.76 7.08
N PRO A 68 -13.84 -8.50 8.11
CA PRO A 68 -13.86 -9.97 8.04
C PRO A 68 -15.28 -10.53 7.84
N TRP A 69 -16.29 -9.89 8.46
CA TRP A 69 -17.70 -10.29 8.34
C TRP A 69 -18.26 -10.02 6.94
N LEU A 70 -17.96 -8.85 6.39
CA LEU A 70 -18.36 -8.47 5.03
C LEU A 70 -17.70 -9.37 3.97
N ARG A 71 -16.54 -9.94 4.29
CA ARG A 71 -15.78 -10.87 3.45
C ARG A 71 -16.18 -12.34 3.63
N ALA A 72 -16.91 -12.71 4.68
CA ALA A 72 -17.25 -14.11 4.99
C ALA A 72 -18.08 -14.81 3.91
N GLY A 73 -18.85 -14.06 3.12
CA GLY A 73 -19.66 -14.59 2.02
C GLY A 73 -18.93 -14.73 0.68
N ILE A 74 -17.63 -14.48 0.61
CA ILE A 74 -16.88 -14.44 -0.64
C ILE A 74 -15.93 -15.65 -0.73
N ASP A 75 -16.00 -16.38 -1.84
CA ASP A 75 -15.02 -17.42 -2.17
C ASP A 75 -13.73 -16.78 -2.72
N PHE A 76 -12.81 -16.46 -1.82
CA PHE A 76 -11.53 -15.85 -2.19
C PHE A 76 -10.64 -16.77 -3.02
N ALA A 77 -10.74 -18.10 -2.86
CA ALA A 77 -9.96 -19.03 -3.67
C ALA A 77 -10.41 -18.96 -5.14
N ALA A 78 -11.72 -18.86 -5.39
CA ALA A 78 -12.23 -18.66 -6.75
C ALA A 78 -11.80 -17.31 -7.34
N VAL A 79 -11.91 -16.23 -6.55
CA VAL A 79 -11.57 -14.86 -6.98
C VAL A 79 -10.07 -14.69 -7.27
N TRP A 80 -9.22 -15.31 -6.45
CA TRP A 80 -7.76 -15.29 -6.62
C TRP A 80 -7.23 -16.46 -7.45
N GLY A 81 -8.13 -17.19 -8.10
CA GLY A 81 -7.80 -18.11 -9.16
C GLY A 81 -7.27 -19.48 -8.76
N GLY A 82 -7.22 -19.81 -7.47
CA GLY A 82 -6.65 -21.04 -6.96
C GLY A 82 -6.66 -21.13 -5.44
N PRO A 83 -6.17 -22.25 -4.89
CA PRO A 83 -6.07 -22.42 -3.46
C PRO A 83 -5.00 -21.48 -2.87
N PHE A 84 -5.14 -21.24 -1.57
CA PHE A 84 -4.11 -20.60 -0.77
C PHE A 84 -2.97 -21.58 -0.49
N VAL A 85 -1.73 -21.11 -0.62
CA VAL A 85 -0.51 -21.90 -0.51
C VAL A 85 0.47 -21.27 0.48
N GLN A 86 1.32 -22.09 1.07
CA GLN A 86 2.37 -21.59 1.95
C GLN A 86 3.42 -20.81 1.16
N VAL A 87 3.76 -19.61 1.65
CA VAL A 87 4.74 -18.76 0.98
C VAL A 87 6.15 -19.36 1.16
N PRO A 88 6.90 -19.62 0.07
CA PRO A 88 8.25 -20.19 0.15
C PRO A 88 9.21 -19.37 1.04
N ILE A 89 10.31 -19.98 1.47
CA ILE A 89 11.35 -19.40 2.35
C ILE A 89 10.86 -19.21 3.80
N LEU A 90 9.86 -18.35 4.05
CA LEU A 90 9.39 -18.10 5.42
C LEU A 90 8.71 -19.32 6.04
N SER A 91 7.94 -20.05 5.23
CA SER A 91 7.25 -21.27 5.68
C SER A 91 8.19 -22.42 6.02
N GLN A 92 9.49 -22.36 5.63
CA GLN A 92 10.49 -23.34 6.06
C GLN A 92 10.83 -23.18 7.54
N PHE A 93 10.79 -21.95 8.06
CA PHE A 93 11.07 -21.64 9.45
C PHE A 93 9.79 -21.62 10.30
N PHE A 94 8.67 -21.20 9.70
CA PHE A 94 7.39 -21.02 10.39
C PHE A 94 6.23 -21.60 9.56
N PRO A 95 6.05 -22.93 9.54
CA PRO A 95 5.04 -23.58 8.73
C PRO A 95 3.63 -23.10 9.08
N GLY A 96 2.83 -22.77 8.07
CA GLY A 96 1.44 -22.34 8.21
C GLY A 96 1.22 -20.93 8.78
N ILE A 97 2.28 -20.19 9.14
CA ILE A 97 2.13 -18.81 9.64
C ILE A 97 1.83 -17.85 8.49
N LEU A 98 2.45 -18.03 7.33
CA LEU A 98 2.26 -17.18 6.16
C LEU A 98 1.72 -18.01 4.98
N ILE A 99 0.50 -17.70 4.58
CA ILE A 99 -0.23 -18.37 3.51
C ILE A 99 -0.81 -17.28 2.61
N ASP A 100 -0.56 -17.35 1.30
CA ASP A 100 -1.07 -16.41 0.31
C ASP A 100 -1.76 -17.13 -0.85
N ALA A 101 -2.49 -16.39 -1.69
CA ALA A 101 -3.05 -16.94 -2.91
C ALA A 101 -1.94 -17.56 -3.79
N GLY A 102 -2.16 -18.78 -4.28
CA GLY A 102 -1.22 -19.46 -5.18
C GLY A 102 -1.22 -18.91 -6.62
N SER A 103 -2.11 -17.99 -6.93
CA SER A 103 -2.27 -17.36 -8.23
C SER A 103 -2.71 -15.90 -8.09
N GLU A 104 -2.72 -15.19 -9.21
CA GLU A 104 -3.05 -13.77 -9.24
C GLU A 104 -4.56 -13.51 -9.17
N PHE A 105 -4.90 -12.29 -8.75
CA PHE A 105 -6.27 -11.83 -8.73
C PHE A 105 -6.90 -11.90 -10.13
N LYS A 106 -8.03 -12.60 -10.28
CA LYS A 106 -8.69 -12.74 -11.58
C LYS A 106 -9.58 -11.53 -11.86
N VAL A 107 -9.22 -10.75 -12.88
CA VAL A 107 -10.04 -9.64 -13.33
C VAL A 107 -11.23 -10.14 -14.16
N ILE A 108 -12.44 -9.92 -13.64
CA ILE A 108 -13.70 -10.24 -14.32
C ILE A 108 -14.41 -8.95 -14.70
N TRP A 109 -14.66 -8.77 -16.00
CA TRP A 109 -15.33 -7.60 -16.58
C TRP A 109 -16.86 -7.63 -16.39
N LYS A 110 -17.29 -7.77 -15.14
CA LYS A 110 -18.68 -7.66 -14.73
C LYS A 110 -18.77 -6.61 -13.64
N LEU A 111 -19.78 -5.74 -13.71
CA LEU A 111 -19.91 -4.60 -12.79
C LEU A 111 -19.87 -5.03 -11.32
N GLN A 112 -20.55 -6.14 -10.98
CA GLN A 112 -20.55 -6.69 -9.62
C GLN A 112 -19.13 -7.08 -9.15
N ASP A 113 -18.34 -7.72 -10.00
CA ASP A 113 -17.01 -8.25 -9.69
C ASP A 113 -15.99 -7.10 -9.62
N VAL A 114 -16.14 -6.11 -10.48
CA VAL A 114 -15.42 -4.83 -10.43
C VAL A 114 -15.68 -4.12 -9.08
N LEU A 115 -16.94 -3.98 -8.66
CA LEU A 115 -17.28 -3.35 -7.38
C LEU A 115 -16.81 -4.15 -6.17
N LEU A 116 -16.93 -5.47 -6.20
CA LEU A 116 -16.42 -6.35 -5.14
C LEU A 116 -14.89 -6.31 -5.04
N GLY A 117 -14.21 -6.30 -6.19
CA GLY A 117 -12.76 -6.08 -6.28
C GLY A 117 -12.34 -4.77 -5.62
N PHE A 118 -13.03 -3.68 -5.95
CA PHE A 118 -12.71 -2.37 -5.42
C PHE A 118 -12.96 -2.27 -3.91
N LEU A 119 -14.03 -2.87 -3.41
CA LEU A 119 -14.42 -2.74 -2.00
C LEU A 119 -13.71 -3.75 -1.10
N PHE A 120 -13.50 -4.99 -1.57
CA PHE A 120 -13.15 -6.11 -0.70
C PHE A 120 -12.07 -7.05 -1.22
N THR A 121 -11.97 -7.31 -2.53
CA THR A 121 -11.23 -8.50 -3.00
C THR A 121 -9.99 -8.27 -3.85
N GLY A 122 -9.77 -7.05 -4.39
CA GLY A 122 -8.62 -6.73 -5.23
C GLY A 122 -7.27 -6.75 -4.51
N TYR A 123 -6.22 -6.23 -5.15
CA TYR A 123 -4.92 -6.07 -4.49
C TYR A 123 -4.97 -5.03 -3.37
N PHE A 124 -5.53 -3.84 -3.65
CA PHE A 124 -5.70 -2.75 -2.68
C PHE A 124 -7.16 -2.30 -2.51
N PRO A 125 -8.06 -3.19 -2.05
CA PRO A 125 -9.46 -2.86 -1.86
C PRO A 125 -9.64 -1.82 -0.78
N LEU A 126 -10.72 -1.05 -0.85
CA LEU A 126 -11.04 -0.01 0.14
C LEU A 126 -11.08 -0.57 1.56
N MET A 127 -11.62 -1.77 1.75
CA MET A 127 -11.59 -2.49 3.03
C MET A 127 -10.69 -3.72 2.91
N PRO A 128 -9.68 -3.88 3.80
CA PRO A 128 -9.39 -3.06 4.99
C PRO A 128 -8.38 -1.91 4.75
N TRP A 129 -7.81 -1.75 3.55
CA TRP A 129 -6.65 -0.86 3.36
C TRP A 129 -6.90 0.62 3.69
N SER A 130 -8.14 1.08 3.72
CA SER A 130 -8.49 2.44 4.18
C SER A 130 -8.06 2.74 5.62
N LEU A 131 -7.81 1.72 6.46
CA LEU A 131 -7.31 1.89 7.82
C LEU A 131 -6.03 2.71 7.89
N PHE A 132 -5.05 2.45 7.01
CA PHE A 132 -3.77 3.15 7.00
C PHE A 132 -3.90 4.66 6.78
N PRO A 133 -4.55 5.15 5.69
CA PRO A 133 -4.74 6.59 5.49
C PRO A 133 -5.61 7.25 6.58
N LEU A 134 -6.60 6.55 7.14
CA LEU A 134 -7.43 7.10 8.23
C LEU A 134 -6.63 7.30 9.52
N VAL A 135 -5.87 6.29 9.95
CA VAL A 135 -4.92 6.41 11.08
C VAL A 135 -3.87 7.48 10.79
N GLY A 136 -3.35 7.51 9.55
CA GLY A 136 -2.41 8.53 9.09
C GLY A 136 -2.94 9.97 9.24
N VAL A 137 -4.23 10.22 8.97
CA VAL A 137 -4.84 11.54 9.21
C VAL A 137 -4.90 11.90 10.70
N VAL A 138 -5.19 10.93 11.57
CA VAL A 138 -5.21 11.15 13.02
C VAL A 138 -3.82 11.53 13.52
N ILE A 139 -2.80 10.78 13.11
CA ILE A 139 -1.40 11.06 13.46
C ILE A 139 -0.93 12.37 12.86
N GLY A 140 -1.26 12.64 11.59
CA GLY A 140 -0.92 13.87 10.89
C GLY A 140 -1.45 15.12 11.61
N ARG A 141 -2.64 15.06 12.21
CA ARG A 141 -3.16 16.14 13.06
C ARG A 141 -2.33 16.36 14.32
N ARG A 142 -1.84 15.29 14.94
CA ARG A 142 -0.95 15.38 16.11
C ARG A 142 0.39 16.02 15.75
N ILE A 143 0.94 15.67 14.58
CA ILE A 143 2.14 16.29 14.01
C ILE A 143 1.93 17.80 13.80
N VAL A 144 0.86 18.20 13.09
CA VAL A 144 0.56 19.63 12.82
C VAL A 144 0.32 20.41 14.11
N SER A 145 -0.27 19.79 15.14
CA SER A 145 -0.47 20.42 16.46
C SER A 145 0.78 20.47 17.35
N GLY A 146 1.92 19.94 16.90
CA GLY A 146 3.16 19.87 17.69
C GLY A 146 3.09 18.90 18.88
N ARG A 147 2.09 18.01 18.92
CA ARG A 147 1.86 17.09 20.05
C ARG A 147 2.45 15.71 19.86
N ILE A 148 2.89 15.39 18.64
CA ILE A 148 3.38 14.05 18.28
C ILE A 148 4.52 13.56 19.17
N GLN A 149 5.41 14.44 19.62
CA GLN A 149 6.56 14.07 20.46
C GLN A 149 6.13 13.42 21.78
N ASN A 150 5.04 13.92 22.39
CA ASN A 150 4.47 13.35 23.60
C ASN A 150 3.74 12.03 23.34
N ASP A 151 3.26 11.83 22.11
CA ASP A 151 2.52 10.63 21.72
C ASP A 151 3.46 9.50 21.27
N LEU A 152 4.72 9.77 20.95
CA LEU A 152 5.67 8.77 20.42
C LEU A 152 5.75 7.49 21.27
N PRO A 153 5.93 7.55 22.60
CA PRO A 153 5.96 6.32 23.42
C PRO A 153 4.66 5.53 23.31
N PHE A 154 3.52 6.23 23.28
CA PHE A 154 2.20 5.60 23.16
C PHE A 154 1.99 4.96 21.78
N LEU A 155 2.43 5.61 20.71
CA LEU A 155 2.39 5.06 19.35
C LEU A 155 3.28 3.81 19.22
N MET A 156 4.45 3.79 19.88
CA MET A 156 5.30 2.60 19.93
C MET A 156 4.65 1.45 20.70
N ILE A 157 3.99 1.73 21.83
CA ILE A 157 3.26 0.73 22.62
C ILE A 157 2.09 0.17 21.80
N ILE A 158 1.24 1.03 21.23
CA ILE A 158 0.14 0.60 20.38
C ILE A 158 0.65 -0.19 19.17
N GLY A 159 1.73 0.29 18.54
CA GLY A 159 2.36 -0.40 17.43
C GLY A 159 2.82 -1.80 17.82
N GLY A 160 3.45 -1.95 18.98
CA GLY A 160 3.83 -3.24 19.56
C GLY A 160 2.63 -4.14 19.83
N LEU A 161 1.54 -3.60 20.41
CA LEU A 161 0.32 -4.36 20.66
C LEU A 161 -0.32 -4.88 19.36
N PHE A 162 -0.37 -4.06 18.31
CA PHE A 162 -0.86 -4.48 16.99
C PHE A 162 0.03 -5.53 16.33
N ALA A 163 1.36 -5.38 16.42
CA ALA A 163 2.31 -6.38 15.92
C ALA A 163 2.15 -7.72 16.65
N CYS A 164 2.01 -7.68 17.98
CA CYS A 164 1.73 -8.86 18.81
C CYS A 164 0.36 -9.48 18.50
N LEU A 165 -0.67 -8.66 18.24
CA LEU A 165 -1.99 -9.15 17.85
C LEU A 165 -1.92 -9.88 16.50
N GLY A 166 -1.20 -9.32 15.52
CA GLY A 166 -1.03 -9.94 14.22
C GLY A 166 -0.26 -11.26 14.29
N LEU A 167 0.94 -11.26 14.89
CA LEU A 167 1.76 -12.47 15.02
C LEU A 167 1.12 -13.51 15.94
N GLY A 168 0.57 -13.08 17.07
CA GLY A 168 -0.11 -13.95 18.02
C GLY A 168 -1.38 -14.57 17.45
N GLY A 169 -2.16 -13.79 16.67
CA GLY A 169 -3.32 -14.29 15.94
C GLY A 169 -2.94 -15.31 14.87
N ALA A 170 -1.90 -15.04 14.09
CA ALA A 170 -1.40 -15.99 13.10
C ALA A 170 -0.87 -17.28 13.74
N TYR A 171 -0.14 -17.18 14.84
CA TYR A 171 0.30 -18.34 15.60
C TYR A 171 -0.87 -19.13 16.18
N ALA A 172 -1.88 -18.45 16.74
CA ALA A 172 -3.08 -19.09 17.28
C ALA A 172 -3.91 -19.80 16.20
N SER A 173 -3.86 -19.33 14.95
CA SER A 173 -4.56 -19.97 13.81
C SER A 173 -4.02 -21.37 13.48
N LEU A 174 -2.76 -21.67 13.81
CA LEU A 174 -2.16 -23.00 13.63
C LEU A 174 -2.93 -24.08 14.41
N PHE A 175 -3.60 -23.69 15.50
CA PHE A 175 -4.41 -24.59 16.33
C PHE A 175 -5.90 -24.57 15.94
N ARG A 176 -6.26 -23.92 14.82
CA ARG A 176 -7.62 -23.79 14.30
C ARG A 176 -7.68 -24.11 12.81
N PRO A 177 -7.55 -25.39 12.40
CA PRO A 177 -7.47 -25.77 10.99
C PRO A 177 -8.70 -25.42 10.14
N GLY A 178 -9.84 -25.11 10.77
CA GLY A 178 -11.06 -24.65 10.09
C GLY A 178 -11.18 -23.14 9.92
N SER A 179 -10.21 -22.33 10.39
CA SER A 179 -10.29 -20.88 10.27
C SER A 179 -10.14 -20.42 8.83
N SER A 180 -10.98 -19.48 8.41
CA SER A 180 -10.80 -18.78 7.14
C SER A 180 -9.52 -17.94 7.17
N ILE A 181 -8.74 -18.00 6.10
CA ILE A 181 -7.50 -17.21 5.96
C ILE A 181 -7.81 -15.71 5.90
N ILE A 182 -8.98 -15.35 5.37
CA ILE A 182 -9.30 -13.96 5.01
C ILE A 182 -10.42 -13.38 5.87
N SER A 183 -11.40 -14.20 6.24
CA SER A 183 -12.65 -13.74 6.83
C SER A 183 -12.72 -13.93 8.35
N ASP A 184 -11.70 -14.53 8.97
CA ASP A 184 -11.62 -14.68 10.42
C ASP A 184 -10.63 -13.69 11.05
N PHE A 185 -10.87 -13.36 12.32
CA PHE A 185 -9.93 -12.53 13.12
C PHE A 185 -8.68 -13.29 13.57
N ILE A 186 -8.77 -14.61 13.65
CA ILE A 186 -7.64 -15.50 13.97
C ILE A 186 -7.37 -16.30 12.71
N SER A 187 -6.44 -15.79 11.91
CA SER A 187 -6.10 -16.31 10.59
C SER A 187 -4.59 -16.35 10.41
N PRO A 188 -4.05 -17.21 9.53
CA PRO A 188 -2.69 -17.08 9.05
C PRO A 188 -2.45 -15.67 8.51
N LEU A 189 -1.19 -15.25 8.49
CA LEU A 189 -0.80 -14.06 7.75
C LEU A 189 -1.04 -14.33 6.26
N SER A 190 -1.77 -13.45 5.60
CA SER A 190 -1.88 -13.36 4.14
C SER A 190 -1.78 -11.90 3.76
N ILE A 191 -0.91 -11.57 2.79
CA ILE A 191 -0.69 -10.24 2.23
C ILE A 191 -1.75 -9.97 1.15
N PHE A 192 -1.98 -10.95 0.27
CA PHE A 192 -2.86 -10.82 -0.87
C PHE A 192 -3.73 -12.06 -1.05
N PRO A 193 -5.05 -11.93 -0.82
CA PRO A 193 -5.76 -10.80 -0.20
C PRO A 193 -5.39 -10.63 1.28
N ASP A 194 -5.40 -9.39 1.79
CA ASP A 194 -4.89 -9.12 3.13
C ASP A 194 -5.81 -9.69 4.23
N SER A 195 -5.23 -10.49 5.13
CA SER A 195 -5.89 -11.07 6.30
C SER A 195 -5.98 -10.09 7.48
N PHE A 196 -6.85 -10.34 8.46
CA PHE A 196 -6.96 -9.47 9.64
C PHE A 196 -5.65 -9.42 10.45
N THR A 197 -4.98 -10.57 10.62
CA THR A 197 -3.73 -10.67 11.37
C THR A 197 -2.58 -9.98 10.66
N MET A 198 -2.51 -10.06 9.33
CA MET A 198 -1.53 -9.33 8.54
C MET A 198 -1.76 -7.81 8.58
N ILE A 199 -2.99 -7.32 8.41
CA ILE A 199 -3.31 -5.89 8.59
C ILE A 199 -2.90 -5.38 9.98
N SER A 200 -3.19 -6.16 11.02
CA SER A 200 -2.80 -5.82 12.39
C SER A 200 -1.28 -5.72 12.51
N LEU A 201 -0.55 -6.70 11.98
CA LEU A 201 0.91 -6.69 11.96
C LEU A 201 1.47 -5.48 11.19
N GLN A 202 0.99 -5.23 9.97
CA GLN A 202 1.42 -4.12 9.13
C GLN A 202 1.14 -2.77 9.79
N MET A 203 -0.04 -2.58 10.39
CA MET A 203 -0.36 -1.37 11.15
C MET A 203 0.60 -1.19 12.33
N GLY A 204 0.86 -2.25 13.08
CA GLY A 204 1.80 -2.24 14.20
C GLY A 204 3.21 -1.83 13.77
N MET A 205 3.71 -2.46 12.71
CA MET A 205 5.02 -2.15 12.12
C MET A 205 5.09 -0.73 11.57
N ALA A 206 4.05 -0.26 10.89
CA ALA A 206 3.98 1.10 10.38
C ALA A 206 4.09 2.13 11.51
N LEU A 207 3.34 1.95 12.59
CA LEU A 207 3.41 2.83 13.77
C LEU A 207 4.81 2.86 14.38
N ILE A 208 5.43 1.70 14.56
CA ILE A 208 6.78 1.58 15.12
C ILE A 208 7.80 2.27 14.21
N VAL A 209 7.79 1.95 12.92
CA VAL A 209 8.75 2.47 11.95
C VAL A 209 8.62 3.97 11.81
N PHE A 210 7.41 4.50 11.55
CA PHE A 210 7.23 5.94 11.38
C PHE A 210 7.49 6.74 12.65
N SER A 211 7.14 6.20 13.84
CA SER A 211 7.48 6.84 15.12
C SER A 211 8.99 6.86 15.35
N SER A 212 9.69 5.77 15.03
CA SER A 212 11.15 5.69 15.12
C SER A 212 11.83 6.66 14.17
N LEU A 213 11.39 6.69 12.89
CA LEU A 213 11.92 7.61 11.89
C LEU A 213 11.70 9.07 12.32
N HIS A 214 10.51 9.43 12.81
CA HIS A 214 10.23 10.76 13.32
C HIS A 214 11.14 11.12 14.50
N PHE A 215 11.31 10.20 15.46
CA PHE A 215 12.22 10.41 16.58
C PHE A 215 13.67 10.64 16.13
N PHE A 216 14.20 9.80 15.25
CA PHE A 216 15.60 9.89 14.83
C PHE A 216 15.89 11.06 13.90
N TYR A 217 14.97 11.40 13.00
CA TYR A 217 15.19 12.42 11.98
C TYR A 217 14.71 13.81 12.37
N ASP A 218 13.62 13.92 13.14
CA ASP A 218 12.99 15.21 13.44
C ASP A 218 13.19 15.64 14.90
N VAL A 219 13.24 14.71 15.86
CA VAL A 219 13.39 15.03 17.30
C VAL A 219 14.86 15.04 17.73
N ARG A 220 15.62 13.99 17.42
CA ARG A 220 16.99 13.80 17.90
C ARG A 220 18.01 14.73 17.21
N LYS A 221 17.75 15.20 15.99
CA LYS A 221 18.68 16.05 15.25
C LYS A 221 18.69 17.48 15.81
N ARG A 222 19.72 17.75 16.63
CA ARG A 222 20.00 19.07 17.23
C ARG A 222 20.84 19.99 16.34
N ASP A 223 21.47 19.46 15.29
CA ASP A 223 22.44 20.19 14.46
C ASP A 223 21.96 20.29 13.00
N SER A 224 21.65 21.52 12.57
CA SER A 224 20.95 21.84 11.32
C SER A 224 21.85 21.95 10.08
N SER A 225 23.17 21.79 10.25
CA SER A 225 24.12 22.25 9.23
C SER A 225 24.24 21.34 8.00
N ARG A 226 23.89 20.04 8.08
CA ARG A 226 23.87 19.13 6.91
C ARG A 226 22.73 18.11 6.95
N VAL A 227 21.82 18.21 5.98
CA VAL A 227 20.86 17.14 5.66
C VAL A 227 21.66 15.88 5.32
N SER A 228 21.38 14.74 5.97
CA SER A 228 22.09 13.49 5.68
C SER A 228 21.74 12.96 4.28
N PHE A 229 22.62 12.14 3.71
CA PHE A 229 22.40 11.54 2.38
C PHE A 229 21.04 10.81 2.30
N LEU A 230 20.70 10.01 3.31
CA LEU A 230 19.42 9.29 3.38
C LEU A 230 18.21 10.23 3.40
N VAL A 231 18.28 11.35 4.13
CA VAL A 231 17.17 12.31 4.15
C VAL A 231 17.03 13.00 2.80
N ARG A 232 18.13 13.32 2.11
CA ARG A 232 18.05 13.85 0.73
C ARG A 232 17.40 12.87 -0.22
N LEU A 233 17.76 11.59 -0.12
CA LEU A 233 17.17 10.51 -0.92
C LEU A 233 15.66 10.43 -0.65
N TYR A 234 15.24 10.28 0.62
CA TYR A 234 13.82 10.21 0.98
C TYR A 234 13.02 11.44 0.57
N VAL A 235 13.56 12.66 0.73
CA VAL A 235 12.89 13.89 0.30
C VAL A 235 12.71 13.91 -1.21
N ARG A 236 13.71 13.51 -1.98
CA ARG A 236 13.62 13.46 -3.45
C ARG A 236 12.63 12.41 -3.90
N SER A 237 12.74 11.17 -3.44
CA SER A 237 11.79 10.11 -3.80
C SER A 237 10.36 10.47 -3.36
N SER A 238 10.18 11.14 -2.23
CA SER A 238 8.86 11.62 -1.77
C SER A 238 8.27 12.72 -2.67
N ARG A 239 9.09 13.69 -3.11
CA ARG A 239 8.68 14.77 -4.03
C ARG A 239 8.20 14.23 -5.38
N PHE A 240 8.76 13.11 -5.82
CA PHE A 240 8.40 12.43 -7.06
C PHE A 240 7.65 11.12 -6.80
N SER A 241 6.97 10.96 -5.66
CA SER A 241 6.39 9.67 -5.26
C SER A 241 5.40 9.07 -6.27
N LEU A 242 4.59 9.89 -6.95
CA LEU A 242 3.64 9.43 -7.97
C LEU A 242 4.39 9.02 -9.25
N THR A 243 5.33 9.85 -9.70
CA THR A 243 6.18 9.55 -10.88
C THR A 243 7.04 8.31 -10.63
N PHE A 244 7.66 8.24 -9.45
CA PHE A 244 8.49 7.12 -9.00
C PHE A 244 7.67 5.84 -9.03
N TYR A 245 6.51 5.81 -8.35
CA TYR A 245 5.67 4.62 -8.28
C TYR A 245 5.23 4.15 -9.66
N PHE A 246 4.77 5.09 -10.52
CA PHE A 246 4.34 4.81 -11.88
C PHE A 246 5.45 4.18 -12.73
N LEU A 247 6.64 4.79 -12.72
CA LEU A 247 7.79 4.27 -13.48
C LEU A 247 8.30 2.95 -12.93
N HIS A 248 8.37 2.81 -11.60
CA HIS A 248 8.74 1.56 -10.93
C HIS A 248 7.85 0.39 -11.42
N TYR A 249 6.55 0.61 -11.54
CA TYR A 249 5.61 -0.44 -11.93
C TYR A 249 5.82 -0.87 -13.39
N LEU A 250 6.07 0.08 -14.29
CA LEU A 250 6.43 -0.21 -15.70
C LEU A 250 7.80 -0.91 -15.81
N MET A 251 8.77 -0.48 -15.01
CA MET A 251 10.11 -1.09 -14.96
C MET A 251 10.09 -2.52 -14.43
N ILE A 252 9.04 -2.92 -13.71
CA ILE A 252 8.81 -4.31 -13.33
C ILE A 252 8.06 -5.03 -14.44
N GLY A 253 6.85 -4.58 -14.81
CA GLY A 253 5.98 -5.35 -15.71
C GLY A 253 6.56 -5.53 -17.12
N TRP A 254 7.16 -4.50 -17.72
CA TRP A 254 7.64 -4.61 -19.11
C TRP A 254 8.80 -5.59 -19.27
N PRO A 255 9.88 -5.54 -18.47
CA PRO A 255 10.93 -6.55 -18.58
C PRO A 255 10.40 -7.96 -18.33
N LEU A 256 9.53 -8.14 -17.33
CA LEU A 256 8.92 -9.43 -17.03
C LEU A 256 8.13 -9.99 -18.23
N MET A 257 7.30 -9.16 -18.86
CA MET A 257 6.56 -9.51 -20.07
C MET A 257 7.48 -9.84 -21.24
N ILE A 258 8.53 -9.04 -21.47
CA ILE A 258 9.48 -9.28 -22.57
C ILE A 258 10.16 -10.64 -22.37
N VAL A 259 10.65 -10.94 -21.16
CA VAL A 259 11.32 -12.21 -20.91
C VAL A 259 10.33 -13.37 -20.98
N ALA A 260 9.09 -13.20 -20.51
CA ALA A 260 8.05 -14.21 -20.67
C ALA A 260 7.76 -14.53 -22.14
N GLN A 261 7.65 -13.49 -22.98
CA GLN A 261 7.46 -13.66 -24.43
C GLN A 261 8.65 -14.35 -25.11
N ILE A 262 9.88 -14.07 -24.69
CA ILE A 262 11.09 -14.68 -25.26
C ILE A 262 11.27 -16.13 -24.80
N THR A 263 11.01 -16.40 -23.51
CA THR A 263 11.34 -17.69 -22.88
C THR A 263 10.16 -18.66 -22.83
N GLY A 264 8.93 -18.19 -23.05
CA GLY A 264 7.70 -18.94 -22.84
C GLY A 264 7.41 -19.25 -21.37
N ARG A 265 8.19 -18.70 -20.43
CA ARG A 265 8.00 -18.89 -18.99
C ARG A 265 6.99 -17.89 -18.43
N ASP A 266 6.37 -18.25 -17.32
CA ASP A 266 5.50 -17.34 -16.59
C ASP A 266 6.23 -16.05 -16.20
N ALA A 267 5.58 -14.91 -16.41
CA ALA A 267 6.16 -13.59 -16.30
C ALA A 267 6.49 -13.19 -14.86
N ILE A 268 5.97 -13.87 -13.84
CA ILE A 268 6.01 -13.36 -12.47
C ILE A 268 6.68 -14.37 -11.53
N SER A 269 6.43 -15.67 -11.72
CA SER A 269 6.86 -16.71 -10.79
C SER A 269 8.08 -17.53 -11.25
N ALA A 270 8.44 -17.52 -12.54
CA ALA A 270 9.37 -18.51 -13.11
C ALA A 270 10.66 -17.93 -13.76
N LEU A 271 10.93 -16.64 -13.58
CA LEU A 271 12.00 -15.94 -14.30
C LEU A 271 13.38 -16.04 -13.65
N MET A 272 13.49 -15.76 -12.35
CA MET A 272 14.77 -15.76 -11.65
C MET A 272 14.61 -16.09 -10.17
N GLY A 273 15.69 -16.59 -9.55
CA GLY A 273 15.70 -16.88 -8.12
C GLY A 273 15.60 -15.62 -7.25
N PRO A 274 15.31 -15.78 -5.94
CA PRO A 274 15.08 -14.65 -5.03
C PRO A 274 16.24 -13.64 -4.93
N PHE A 275 17.48 -14.13 -4.92
CA PHE A 275 18.65 -13.27 -4.74
C PHE A 275 18.98 -12.43 -5.99
N PRO A 276 19.03 -13.00 -7.22
CA PRO A 276 19.10 -12.19 -8.44
C PRO A 276 17.95 -11.18 -8.57
N ALA A 277 16.73 -11.55 -8.18
CA ALA A 277 15.58 -10.63 -8.18
C ALA A 277 15.81 -9.44 -7.24
N LEU A 278 16.28 -9.71 -6.01
CA LEU A 278 16.58 -8.67 -5.03
C LEU A 278 17.66 -7.71 -5.53
N LEU A 279 18.78 -8.22 -6.05
CA LEU A 279 19.87 -7.39 -6.57
C LEU A 279 19.41 -6.54 -7.76
N SER A 280 18.61 -7.12 -8.65
CA SER A 280 18.05 -6.40 -9.81
C SER A 280 17.10 -5.30 -9.37
N GLY A 281 16.26 -5.56 -8.37
CA GLY A 281 15.39 -4.55 -7.76
C GLY A 281 16.18 -3.41 -7.14
N LEU A 282 17.24 -3.69 -6.37
CA LEU A 282 18.11 -2.66 -5.79
C LEU A 282 18.80 -1.81 -6.87
N ALA A 283 19.28 -2.44 -7.95
CA ALA A 283 19.86 -1.72 -9.08
C ALA A 283 18.83 -0.82 -9.79
N ALA A 284 17.61 -1.33 -10.03
CA ALA A 284 16.53 -0.56 -10.62
C ALA A 284 16.14 0.66 -9.78
N LEU A 285 16.05 0.50 -8.45
CA LEU A 285 15.76 1.60 -7.52
C LEU A 285 16.89 2.65 -7.54
N ALA A 286 18.16 2.22 -7.55
CA ALA A 286 19.29 3.14 -7.64
C ALA A 286 19.29 3.94 -8.95
N LEU A 287 19.02 3.30 -10.08
CA LEU A 287 18.91 3.95 -11.38
C LEU A 287 17.75 4.93 -11.43
N LEU A 288 16.57 4.55 -10.91
CA LEU A 288 15.41 5.41 -10.85
C LEU A 288 15.70 6.66 -10.00
N GLU A 289 16.41 6.50 -8.89
CA GLU A 289 16.80 7.62 -8.02
C GLU A 289 17.82 8.56 -8.68
N VAL A 290 18.74 8.04 -9.49
CA VAL A 290 19.64 8.85 -10.34
C VAL A 290 18.83 9.60 -11.41
N LEU A 291 17.86 8.94 -12.04
CA LEU A 291 16.98 9.56 -13.02
C LEU A 291 16.18 10.72 -12.38
N LEU A 292 15.63 10.52 -11.18
CA LEU A 292 14.97 11.59 -10.43
C LEU A 292 15.90 12.75 -10.08
N LEU A 293 17.16 12.48 -9.73
CA LEU A 293 18.16 13.53 -9.50
C LEU A 293 18.35 14.40 -10.74
N LEU A 294 18.49 13.75 -11.90
CA LEU A 294 18.65 14.45 -13.17
C LEU A 294 17.38 15.23 -13.51
N TRP A 295 16.20 14.65 -13.29
CA TRP A 295 14.93 15.32 -13.53
C TRP A 295 14.72 16.55 -12.64
N GLU A 296 15.08 16.46 -11.36
CA GLU A 296 15.03 17.58 -10.42
C GLU A 296 15.95 18.72 -10.87
N LYS A 297 17.16 18.41 -11.36
CA LYS A 297 18.08 19.42 -11.93
C LYS A 297 17.50 20.15 -13.14
N HIS A 298 16.55 19.55 -13.85
CA HIS A 298 15.85 20.16 -15.00
C HIS A 298 14.49 20.76 -14.62
N GLY A 299 14.26 21.03 -13.33
CA GLY A 299 13.09 21.75 -12.84
C GLY A 299 11.82 20.90 -12.71
N SER A 300 11.95 19.57 -12.71
CA SER A 300 10.84 18.62 -12.44
C SER A 300 9.63 18.74 -13.37
N LYS A 301 9.78 19.40 -14.53
CA LYS A 301 8.69 19.57 -15.50
C LYS A 301 8.29 18.22 -16.09
N TYR A 302 7.00 18.06 -16.38
CA TYR A 302 6.40 16.85 -16.94
C TYR A 302 6.39 15.62 -16.03
N SER A 303 6.79 15.75 -14.75
CA SER A 303 6.47 14.73 -13.76
C SER A 303 4.95 14.66 -13.54
N LEU A 304 4.46 13.53 -13.04
CA LEU A 304 3.03 13.37 -12.73
C LEU A 304 2.57 14.35 -11.64
N GLU A 305 3.46 14.71 -10.70
CA GLU A 305 3.21 15.76 -9.70
C GLU A 305 3.13 17.15 -10.32
N TRP A 306 3.96 17.43 -11.34
CA TRP A 306 3.89 18.68 -12.10
C TRP A 306 2.56 18.80 -12.82
N TRP A 307 2.13 17.75 -13.53
CA TRP A 307 0.83 17.70 -14.21
C TRP A 307 -0.33 17.87 -13.24
N LEU A 308 -0.31 17.15 -12.11
CA LEU A 308 -1.30 17.28 -11.06
C LEU A 308 -1.41 18.73 -10.56
N THR A 309 -0.27 19.38 -10.34
CA THR A 309 -0.20 20.78 -9.90
C THR A 309 -0.75 21.73 -10.96
N ALA A 310 -0.34 21.55 -12.22
CA ALA A 310 -0.78 22.36 -13.34
C ALA A 310 -2.30 22.28 -13.53
N ILE A 311 -2.85 21.06 -13.62
CA ILE A 311 -4.30 20.81 -13.79
C ILE A 311 -5.08 21.38 -12.60
N THR A 312 -4.64 21.12 -11.37
CA THR A 312 -5.30 21.65 -10.17
C THR A 312 -5.32 23.18 -10.19
N SER A 313 -4.21 23.82 -10.54
CA SER A 313 -4.13 25.29 -10.59
C SER A 313 -5.04 25.88 -11.67
N HIS A 314 -5.12 25.26 -12.85
CA HIS A 314 -5.94 25.73 -13.95
C HIS A 314 -7.43 25.61 -13.65
N LEU A 315 -7.85 24.44 -13.16
CA LEU A 315 -9.25 24.16 -12.88
C LEU A 315 -9.79 24.85 -11.63
N THR A 316 -8.94 25.33 -10.72
CA THR A 316 -9.39 26.01 -9.48
C THR A 316 -9.28 27.52 -9.50
N LYS A 317 -8.61 28.10 -10.51
CA LYS A 317 -8.63 29.54 -10.79
C LYS A 317 -9.90 29.99 -11.53
N ARG A 318 -10.57 29.05 -12.21
CA ARG A 318 -11.95 29.20 -12.72
C ARG A 318 -12.95 28.74 -11.67
#